data_AF-G8TMS0-F1
#
_entry.id   AF-G8TMS0-F1
#
_cell.length_a   1.000
_cell.length_b   1.000
_cell.length_c   1.000
_cell.angle_alpha   90.00
_cell.angle_beta   90.00
_cell.angle_gamma   90.00
#
_symmetry.space_group_name_H-M   'P 1'
#
loop_
_entity.id
_entity.type
_entity.pdbx_description
1 polymer ?
#
loop_
_entity_poly.entity_id
_entity_poly.type
_entity_poly.pdbx_seq_one_letter_code
_entity_poly.pdbx_strand_id
1 'polypeptide(L)'
;MSQTATANPDVLHDVVIPAKKGHPKGLYILFATEMWERYNYYGMRAILVLFMTKVLLFDKAFASNLYGSYTSLVYLTPLVGGYISDRYWGNKRSIILGGLVMAIGEFVLFFCASLYKSAPDISSILFFTGLGLMIAGNGFFKPNISSMVGQLYPKGDRRSDAAYTIFYMGINVGGAIGPFVCGWVGEYDFKWSFLVAGIGMLISVIVQRAFQSKYVKSPEGKPLGEIPANSPKQFSNPLNIVLGLLLFAGVLIAMLYIDAKKFSYLTYLLIASVLFIAFVIFSDKSLSKIERQRISVIFIVAFFVIFFWSAFEQAGASLTFFADEQTNRQVGFNFPVWSIIGVSALLLVYIISLFKRAARNLGTAYDKELRATIYGLLFLFAASIVAGNIYLISLHKQSVELNEIPAAWFQSLNSIFVVTFAPFFAWMWLKMGKREPTSPFKMAMGLALLALGYLWIAFGVKNVQPGIKVSMIWLTGMYALHTWGELSLSPIGLSLVNKLAPFKFASLLMAVWFLANAAANKLAGVLSALYPESGKTTSFLGYHMTNLYDFFMLFVGMAGVASLILFLLTKQLKKMMHVDAA
;
A
#
# COMPACT_ATOMS: atom_id res chain seq x y z
N MET A 1 58.93 11.71 -18.61
CA MET A 1 58.74 10.23 -18.67
C MET A 1 57.77 9.88 -17.55
N SER A 2 56.45 10.06 -17.71
CA SER A 2 55.51 9.19 -18.43
C SER A 2 55.60 7.73 -18.01
N GLN A 3 54.65 7.28 -17.19
CA GLN A 3 53.80 6.12 -17.48
C GLN A 3 52.61 6.07 -16.50
N THR A 4 51.52 6.69 -16.94
CA THR A 4 50.15 6.39 -16.53
C THR A 4 49.78 4.99 -16.98
N ALA A 5 49.57 4.06 -16.05
CA ALA A 5 48.92 2.78 -16.34
C ALA A 5 47.41 3.00 -16.42
N THR A 6 46.91 3.13 -17.64
CA THR A 6 45.49 3.08 -17.99
C THR A 6 44.93 1.71 -17.61
N ALA A 7 44.06 1.65 -16.60
CA ALA A 7 43.21 0.50 -16.38
C ALA A 7 42.21 0.41 -17.54
N ASN A 8 42.38 -0.62 -18.38
CA ASN A 8 41.47 -0.95 -19.46
C ASN A 8 40.07 -1.28 -18.88
N PRO A 9 38.98 -0.59 -19.26
CA PRO A 9 37.65 -0.85 -18.71
C PRO A 9 36.99 -2.16 -19.22
N ASP A 10 37.56 -2.83 -20.22
CA ASP A 10 36.85 -3.84 -21.02
C ASP A 10 37.24 -5.30 -20.77
N VAL A 11 37.67 -5.67 -19.56
CA VAL A 11 37.79 -7.09 -19.18
C VAL A 11 37.13 -7.35 -17.84
N LEU A 12 35.83 -7.07 -17.76
CA LEU A 12 34.96 -7.82 -16.85
C LEU A 12 34.85 -9.23 -17.43
N HIS A 13 35.43 -10.22 -16.76
CA HIS A 13 35.06 -11.60 -17.01
C HIS A 13 33.53 -11.69 -16.88
N ASP A 14 32.85 -11.86 -18.02
CA ASP A 14 31.49 -12.34 -18.09
C ASP A 14 31.48 -13.74 -17.47
N VAL A 15 31.38 -13.79 -16.15
CA VAL A 15 30.89 -14.97 -15.46
C VAL A 15 29.45 -15.10 -15.92
N VAL A 16 29.25 -15.82 -17.01
CA VAL A 16 27.94 -16.28 -17.46
C VAL A 16 27.45 -17.22 -16.37
N ILE A 17 26.81 -16.64 -15.34
CA ILE A 17 26.11 -17.42 -14.32
C ILE A 17 25.01 -18.16 -15.09
N PRO A 18 25.03 -19.50 -15.14
CA PRO A 18 24.03 -20.24 -15.91
C PRO A 18 22.64 -19.85 -15.43
N ALA A 19 21.76 -19.56 -16.38
CA ALA A 19 20.40 -19.10 -16.10
C ALA A 19 19.65 -20.14 -15.25
N LYS A 20 19.61 -19.92 -13.93
CA LYS A 20 18.82 -20.75 -13.02
C LYS A 20 17.35 -20.67 -13.44
N LYS A 21 16.73 -21.82 -13.72
CA LYS A 21 15.27 -21.93 -13.92
C LYS A 21 14.58 -21.64 -12.58
N GLY A 22 14.13 -20.40 -12.36
CA GLY A 22 13.38 -19.97 -11.17
C GLY A 22 13.94 -18.72 -10.49
N HIS A 23 13.22 -18.20 -9.49
CA HIS A 23 13.61 -17.02 -8.71
C HIS A 23 14.46 -17.39 -7.48
N PRO A 24 15.36 -16.51 -7.00
CA PRO A 24 16.06 -16.69 -5.74
C PRO A 24 15.08 -16.87 -4.57
N LYS A 25 15.40 -17.78 -3.64
CA LYS A 25 14.55 -18.06 -2.47
C LYS A 25 14.30 -16.81 -1.61
N GLY A 26 15.26 -15.88 -1.57
CA GLY A 26 15.11 -14.58 -0.93
C GLY A 26 13.87 -13.81 -1.40
N LEU A 27 13.45 -13.94 -2.66
CA LEU A 27 12.23 -13.29 -3.16
C LEU A 27 11.00 -13.72 -2.37
N TYR A 28 10.87 -15.02 -2.05
CA TYR A 28 9.72 -15.53 -1.32
C TYR A 28 9.74 -15.15 0.16
N ILE A 29 10.92 -14.92 0.74
CA ILE A 29 11.06 -14.35 2.09
C ILE A 29 10.57 -12.90 2.07
N LEU A 30 11.05 -12.08 1.13
CA LEU A 30 10.61 -10.68 0.99
C LEU A 30 9.11 -10.58 0.68
N PHE A 31 8.60 -11.48 -0.18
CA PHE A 31 7.17 -11.60 -0.45
C PHE A 31 6.37 -11.86 0.83
N ALA A 32 6.77 -12.85 1.64
CA ALA A 32 6.03 -13.21 2.85
C ALA A 32 6.09 -12.09 3.89
N THR A 33 7.26 -11.47 4.06
CA THR A 33 7.45 -10.32 4.94
C THR A 33 6.58 -9.13 4.51
N GLU A 34 6.57 -8.79 3.22
CA GLU A 34 5.72 -7.72 2.68
C GLU A 34 4.24 -8.06 2.81
N MET A 35 3.83 -9.28 2.45
CA MET A 35 2.42 -9.70 2.50
C MET A 35 1.82 -9.55 3.90
N TRP A 36 2.56 -9.94 4.95
CA TRP A 36 2.12 -9.80 6.33
C TRP A 36 2.08 -8.36 6.83
N GLU A 37 3.02 -7.51 6.38
CA GLU A 37 2.96 -6.08 6.71
C GLU A 37 1.81 -5.39 5.96
N ARG A 38 1.51 -5.80 4.73
CA ARG A 38 0.35 -5.31 3.97
C ARG A 38 -0.97 -5.80 4.56
N TYR A 39 -1.02 -7.03 5.05
CA TYR A 39 -2.13 -7.55 5.86
C TYR A 39 -2.40 -6.64 7.06
N ASN A 40 -1.35 -6.29 7.81
CA ASN A 40 -1.45 -5.37 8.94
C ASN A 40 -1.99 -4.00 8.50
N TYR A 41 -1.29 -3.35 7.55
CA TYR A 41 -1.60 -2.00 7.10
C TYR A 41 -3.03 -1.88 6.56
N TYR A 42 -3.42 -2.75 5.61
CA TYR A 42 -4.75 -2.68 5.00
C TYR A 42 -5.85 -3.16 5.96
N GLY A 43 -5.57 -4.13 6.83
CA GLY A 43 -6.50 -4.58 7.85
C GLY A 43 -6.86 -3.48 8.85
N MET A 44 -5.86 -2.80 9.40
CA MET A 44 -6.06 -1.65 10.29
C MET A 44 -6.74 -0.49 9.55
N ARG A 45 -6.27 -0.16 8.34
CA ARG A 45 -6.86 0.89 7.50
C ARG A 45 -8.36 0.66 7.23
N ALA A 46 -8.79 -0.59 7.09
CA ALA A 46 -10.17 -0.92 6.76
C ALA A 46 -11.18 -0.62 7.89
N ILE A 47 -10.71 -0.64 9.13
CA ILE A 47 -11.54 -0.43 10.32
C ILE A 47 -11.30 0.93 10.99
N LEU A 48 -10.21 1.62 10.65
CA LEU A 48 -9.77 2.84 11.34
C LEU A 48 -10.81 3.96 11.38
N VAL A 49 -11.43 4.31 10.25
CA VAL A 49 -12.43 5.39 10.22
C VAL A 49 -13.72 5.02 10.95
N LEU A 50 -14.11 3.73 10.92
CA LEU A 50 -15.25 3.23 11.68
C LEU A 50 -14.94 3.23 13.18
N PHE A 51 -13.72 2.88 13.58
CA PHE A 51 -13.29 2.95 14.97
C PHE A 51 -13.31 4.40 15.49
N MET A 52 -12.80 5.35 14.70
CA MET A 52 -12.82 6.77 15.07
C MET A 52 -14.24 7.31 15.29
N THR A 53 -15.18 6.97 14.40
CA THR A 53 -16.55 7.53 14.48
C THR A 53 -17.45 6.76 15.43
N LYS A 54 -17.36 5.42 15.47
CA LYS A 54 -18.25 4.57 16.28
C LYS A 54 -17.76 4.39 17.71
N VAL A 55 -16.45 4.37 17.96
CA VAL A 55 -15.87 4.07 19.28
C VAL A 55 -15.34 5.33 19.95
N LEU A 56 -14.53 6.12 19.24
CA LEU A 56 -13.97 7.36 19.77
C LEU A 56 -14.91 8.57 19.64
N LEU A 57 -16.05 8.39 18.96
CA LEU A 57 -17.10 9.40 18.76
C LEU A 57 -16.59 10.70 18.10
N PHE A 58 -15.56 10.58 17.26
CA PHE A 58 -15.12 11.69 16.44
C PHE A 58 -16.13 11.96 15.31
N ASP A 59 -16.32 13.24 14.97
CA ASP A 59 -17.13 13.59 13.80
C ASP A 59 -16.43 13.13 12.50
N LYS A 60 -17.23 12.88 11.46
CA LYS A 60 -16.73 12.33 10.18
C LYS A 60 -15.73 13.26 9.50
N ALA A 61 -15.87 14.57 9.66
CA ALA A 61 -14.97 15.54 9.05
C ALA A 61 -13.59 15.49 9.71
N PHE A 62 -13.54 15.45 11.04
CA PHE A 62 -12.30 15.23 11.79
C PHE A 62 -11.67 13.87 11.48
N ALA A 63 -12.46 12.79 11.53
CA ALA A 63 -11.99 11.43 11.22
C ALA A 63 -11.40 11.34 9.81
N SER A 64 -12.05 11.95 8.81
CA SER A 64 -11.58 11.99 7.42
C SER A 64 -10.28 12.77 7.26
N ASN A 65 -10.18 13.95 7.89
CA ASN A 65 -8.97 14.77 7.84
C ASN A 65 -7.79 14.06 8.53
N LEU A 66 -8.02 13.50 9.72
CA LEU A 66 -6.99 12.77 10.45
C LEU A 66 -6.53 11.53 9.67
N TYR A 67 -7.46 10.79 9.07
CA TYR A 67 -7.15 9.67 8.20
C TYR A 67 -6.23 10.10 7.04
N GLY A 68 -6.58 11.18 6.32
CA GLY A 68 -5.76 11.71 5.23
C GLY A 68 -4.39 12.21 5.68
N SER A 69 -4.28 12.78 6.88
CA SER A 69 -2.99 13.19 7.45
C SER A 69 -2.12 12.00 7.82
N TYR A 70 -2.71 10.98 8.44
CA TYR A 70 -2.05 9.72 8.76
C TYR A 70 -1.49 9.06 7.50
N THR A 71 -2.32 8.86 6.47
CA THR A 71 -1.88 8.24 5.22
C THR A 71 -0.89 9.10 4.45
N SER A 72 -1.05 10.43 4.46
CA SER A 72 -0.08 11.36 3.89
C SER A 72 1.30 11.21 4.52
N LEU A 73 1.38 11.13 5.86
CA LEU A 73 2.66 10.94 6.55
C LEU A 73 3.26 9.56 6.26
N VAL A 74 2.45 8.50 6.14
CA VAL A 74 2.89 7.16 5.71
C VAL A 74 3.56 7.17 4.32
N TYR A 75 3.15 8.07 3.42
CA TYR A 75 3.82 8.24 2.12
C TYR A 75 5.01 9.21 2.14
N LEU A 76 5.11 10.07 3.16
CA LEU A 76 6.18 11.06 3.30
C LEU A 76 7.41 10.50 4.03
N THR A 77 7.21 9.80 5.15
CA THR A 77 8.29 9.29 6.00
C THR A 77 9.21 8.24 5.37
N PRO A 78 8.81 7.46 4.34
CA PRO A 78 9.72 6.60 3.59
C PRO A 78 10.95 7.31 3.01
N LEU A 79 10.85 8.61 2.69
CA LEU A 79 12.00 9.39 2.22
C LEU A 79 13.10 9.48 3.29
N VAL A 80 12.71 9.63 4.55
CA VAL A 80 13.63 9.70 5.69
C VAL A 80 14.23 8.32 5.99
N GLY A 81 13.39 7.29 6.08
CA GLY A 81 13.85 5.94 6.42
C GLY A 81 14.69 5.28 5.32
N GLY A 82 14.44 5.59 4.05
CA GLY A 82 15.32 5.18 2.94
C GLY A 82 16.70 5.84 3.05
N TYR A 83 16.73 7.16 3.21
CA TYR A 83 17.98 7.93 3.37
C TYR A 83 18.83 7.43 4.55
N ILE A 84 18.22 7.22 5.73
CA ILE A 84 18.94 6.76 6.93
C ILE A 84 19.47 5.33 6.71
N SER A 85 18.66 4.47 6.10
CA SER A 85 19.05 3.09 5.84
C SER A 85 20.23 2.98 4.89
N ASP A 86 20.20 3.72 3.78
CA ASP A 86 21.24 3.66 2.74
C ASP A 86 22.59 4.17 3.24
N ARG A 87 22.61 5.10 4.21
CA ARG A 87 23.84 5.72 4.72
C ARG A 87 24.34 5.13 6.02
N TYR A 88 23.43 4.66 6.88
CA TYR A 88 23.77 4.40 8.27
C TYR A 88 23.37 3.01 8.78
N TRP A 89 22.12 2.57 8.53
CA TRP A 89 21.55 1.43 9.24
C TRP A 89 21.53 0.12 8.45
N GLY A 90 21.50 0.21 7.11
CA GLY A 90 21.28 -0.92 6.23
C GLY A 90 19.81 -1.39 6.20
N ASN A 91 19.35 -1.89 5.04
CA ASN A 91 17.94 -2.23 4.83
C ASN A 91 17.43 -3.30 5.81
N LYS A 92 18.27 -4.28 6.16
CA LYS A 92 17.90 -5.38 7.07
C LYS A 92 17.44 -4.88 8.44
N ARG A 93 18.22 -3.97 9.05
CA ARG A 93 17.90 -3.42 10.38
C ARG A 93 16.69 -2.50 10.30
N SER A 94 16.63 -1.66 9.28
CA SER A 94 15.52 -0.74 9.06
C SER A 94 14.17 -1.47 8.95
N ILE A 95 14.12 -2.59 8.23
CA ILE A 95 12.90 -3.41 8.09
C ILE A 95 12.50 -4.06 9.41
N ILE A 96 13.46 -4.68 10.12
CA ILE A 96 13.16 -5.35 11.39
C ILE A 96 12.68 -4.35 12.44
N LEU A 97 13.41 -3.24 12.61
CA LEU A 97 13.07 -2.24 13.62
C LEU A 97 11.82 -1.45 13.25
N GLY A 98 11.66 -1.06 11.98
CA GLY A 98 10.45 -0.42 11.49
C GLY A 98 9.22 -1.31 11.69
N GLY A 99 9.37 -2.62 11.42
CA GLY A 99 8.32 -3.60 11.66
C GLY A 99 7.97 -3.78 13.15
N LEU A 100 8.97 -3.79 14.04
CA LEU A 100 8.73 -3.83 15.49
C LEU A 100 7.99 -2.58 15.98
N VAL A 101 8.37 -1.40 15.49
CA VAL A 101 7.70 -0.14 15.84
C VAL A 101 6.23 -0.16 15.38
N MET A 102 5.95 -0.67 14.18
CA MET A 102 4.56 -0.86 13.71
C MET A 102 3.79 -1.86 14.59
N ALA A 103 4.39 -2.99 14.95
CA ALA A 103 3.73 -3.97 15.81
C ALA A 103 3.40 -3.39 17.20
N ILE A 104 4.31 -2.59 17.78
CA ILE A 104 4.04 -1.85 19.02
C ILE A 104 2.90 -0.86 18.81
N GLY A 105 2.88 -0.14 17.68
CA GLY A 105 1.79 0.76 17.31
C GLY A 105 0.42 0.08 17.31
N GLU A 106 0.31 -1.10 16.69
CA GLU A 106 -0.93 -1.89 16.67
C GLU A 106 -1.34 -2.38 18.07
N PHE A 107 -0.40 -2.84 18.90
CA PHE A 107 -0.74 -3.22 20.28
C PHE A 107 -1.15 -2.01 21.13
N VAL A 108 -0.57 -0.83 20.89
CA VAL A 108 -1.02 0.42 21.49
C VAL A 108 -2.46 0.74 21.05
N LEU A 109 -2.82 0.52 19.78
CA LEU A 109 -4.20 0.66 19.31
C LEU A 109 -5.15 -0.40 19.89
N PHE A 110 -4.68 -1.63 20.13
CA PHE A 110 -5.43 -2.63 20.88
C PHE A 110 -5.76 -2.16 22.30
N PHE A 111 -4.80 -1.58 23.02
CA PHE A 111 -5.03 -1.02 24.35
C PHE A 111 -5.92 0.22 24.30
N CYS A 112 -5.76 1.08 23.29
CA CYS A 112 -6.67 2.20 23.01
C CYS A 112 -8.13 1.72 22.93
N ALA A 113 -8.38 0.70 22.10
CA ALA A 113 -9.70 0.10 21.90
C ALA A 113 -10.18 -0.73 23.10
N SER A 114 -9.29 -1.11 24.02
CA SER A 114 -9.67 -1.80 25.27
C SER A 114 -10.05 -0.83 26.39
N LEU A 115 -9.48 0.38 26.38
CA LEU A 115 -9.62 1.36 27.46
C LEU A 115 -10.60 2.51 27.16
N TYR A 116 -11.19 2.58 25.95
CA TYR A 116 -12.02 3.73 25.56
C TYR A 116 -13.21 4.00 26.49
N LYS A 117 -13.78 2.96 27.13
CA LYS A 117 -14.88 3.12 28.10
C LYS A 117 -14.40 3.50 29.50
N SER A 118 -13.31 2.90 29.96
CA SER A 118 -12.83 3.03 31.35
C SER A 118 -11.90 4.21 31.57
N ALA A 119 -11.13 4.60 30.54
CA ALA A 119 -10.19 5.72 30.60
C ALA A 119 -10.11 6.45 29.23
N PRO A 120 -11.13 7.26 28.88
CA PRO A 120 -11.21 7.95 27.59
C PRO A 120 -10.00 8.85 27.28
N ASP A 121 -9.49 9.57 28.28
CA ASP A 121 -8.33 10.47 28.10
C ASP A 121 -7.05 9.69 27.74
N ILE A 122 -6.83 8.57 28.41
CA ILE A 122 -5.71 7.66 28.12
C ILE A 122 -5.90 7.04 26.73
N SER A 123 -7.13 6.62 26.39
CA SER A 123 -7.46 6.07 25.08
C SER A 123 -7.12 7.06 23.95
N SER A 124 -7.44 8.35 24.11
CA SER A 124 -7.08 9.38 23.12
C SER A 124 -5.56 9.51 22.94
N ILE A 125 -4.79 9.50 24.02
CA ILE A 125 -3.32 9.55 23.96
C ILE A 125 -2.76 8.31 23.26
N LEU A 126 -3.27 7.11 23.61
CA LEU A 126 -2.87 5.86 22.99
C LEU A 126 -3.22 5.84 21.50
N PHE A 127 -4.35 6.41 21.10
CA PHE A 127 -4.75 6.50 19.70
C PHE A 127 -3.72 7.24 18.84
N PHE A 128 -3.36 8.47 19.21
CA PHE A 128 -2.34 9.24 18.49
C PHE A 128 -0.95 8.61 18.58
N THR A 129 -0.63 7.99 19.72
CA THR A 129 0.63 7.26 19.91
C THR A 129 0.73 6.08 18.95
N GLY A 130 -0.33 5.27 18.86
CA GLY A 130 -0.41 4.12 17.96
C GLY A 130 -0.26 4.51 16.50
N LEU A 131 -1.00 5.54 16.05
CA LEU A 131 -0.88 6.05 14.69
C LEU A 131 0.52 6.64 14.39
N GLY A 132 1.10 7.39 15.32
CA GLY A 132 2.44 7.94 15.16
C GLY A 132 3.53 6.87 15.07
N LEU A 133 3.42 5.81 15.88
CA LEU A 133 4.30 4.63 15.78
C LEU A 133 4.12 3.92 14.43
N MET A 134 2.88 3.76 13.96
CA MET A 134 2.62 3.19 12.64
C MET A 134 3.26 4.00 11.51
N ILE A 135 3.18 5.34 11.55
CA ILE A 135 3.85 6.23 10.58
C ILE A 135 5.38 6.06 10.66
N ALA A 136 5.94 6.05 11.88
CA ALA A 136 7.37 5.96 12.11
C ALA A 136 7.95 4.64 11.60
N GLY A 137 7.33 3.53 11.98
CA GLY A 137 7.76 2.20 11.60
C GLY A 137 7.61 1.94 10.09
N ASN A 138 6.51 2.39 9.48
CA ASN A 138 6.32 2.28 8.03
C ASN A 138 7.40 3.03 7.25
N GLY A 139 7.79 4.22 7.73
CA GLY A 139 8.86 5.02 7.14
C GLY A 139 10.19 4.28 7.00
N PHE A 140 10.51 3.36 7.91
CA PHE A 140 11.71 2.52 7.83
C PHE A 140 11.49 1.17 7.14
N PHE A 141 10.29 0.61 7.19
CA PHE A 141 10.01 -0.68 6.57
C PHE A 141 9.89 -0.59 5.04
N LYS A 142 8.96 0.25 4.57
CA LYS A 142 8.51 0.31 3.17
C LYS A 142 9.59 0.63 2.12
N PRO A 143 10.44 1.67 2.30
CA PRO A 143 11.44 2.00 1.29
C PRO A 143 12.57 0.96 1.22
N ASN A 144 12.73 0.16 2.27
CA ASN A 144 13.89 -0.72 2.45
C ASN A 144 13.64 -2.16 1.97
N ILE A 145 12.41 -2.65 2.06
CA ILE A 145 12.09 -4.01 1.59
C ILE A 145 12.07 -4.11 0.07
N SER A 146 11.47 -3.11 -0.59
CA SER A 146 11.37 -3.05 -2.05
C SER A 146 12.73 -2.92 -2.73
N SER A 147 13.68 -2.18 -2.13
CA SER A 147 15.03 -2.00 -2.67
C SER A 147 15.85 -3.30 -2.71
N MET A 148 15.56 -4.26 -1.83
CA MET A 148 16.27 -5.55 -1.79
C MET A 148 15.81 -6.51 -2.89
N VAL A 149 14.60 -6.37 -3.43
CA VAL A 149 14.09 -7.26 -4.49
C VAL A 149 14.97 -7.20 -5.72
N GLY A 150 15.32 -5.99 -6.18
CA GLY A 150 16.21 -5.80 -7.33
C GLY A 150 17.64 -6.30 -7.08
N GLN A 151 18.12 -6.20 -5.84
CA GLN A 151 19.48 -6.61 -5.46
C GLN A 151 19.68 -8.14 -5.40
N LEU A 152 18.61 -8.93 -5.52
CA LEU A 152 18.69 -10.40 -5.60
C LEU A 152 19.21 -10.89 -6.97
N TYR A 153 19.24 -10.02 -7.98
CA TYR A 153 19.51 -10.40 -9.37
C TYR A 153 20.76 -9.71 -9.92
N PRO A 154 21.51 -10.37 -10.82
CA PRO A 154 22.56 -9.71 -11.59
C PRO A 154 22.01 -8.53 -12.40
N LYS A 155 22.85 -7.54 -12.69
CA LYS A 155 22.48 -6.45 -13.60
C LYS A 155 22.08 -7.02 -14.96
N GLY A 156 20.94 -6.57 -15.50
CA GLY A 156 20.42 -7.01 -16.80
C GLY A 156 19.62 -8.32 -16.78
N ASP A 157 19.43 -8.97 -15.62
CA ASP A 157 18.63 -10.19 -15.53
C ASP A 157 17.14 -9.91 -15.78
N ARG A 158 16.60 -10.51 -16.85
CA ARG A 158 15.19 -10.38 -17.25
C ARG A 158 14.19 -10.92 -16.22
N ARG A 159 14.61 -11.75 -15.27
CA ARG A 159 13.74 -12.26 -14.20
C ARG A 159 13.39 -11.19 -13.16
N SER A 160 14.14 -10.09 -13.09
CA SER A 160 13.89 -8.99 -12.14
C SER A 160 12.49 -8.39 -12.29
N ASP A 161 12.02 -8.18 -13.52
CA ASP A 161 10.67 -7.65 -13.78
C ASP A 161 9.58 -8.59 -13.27
N ALA A 162 9.70 -9.90 -13.57
CA ALA A 162 8.78 -10.91 -13.06
C ALA A 162 8.83 -11.03 -11.52
N ALA A 163 9.98 -10.76 -10.91
CA ALA A 163 10.14 -10.74 -9.46
C ALA A 163 9.36 -9.61 -8.81
N TYR A 164 9.38 -8.40 -9.39
CA TYR A 164 8.55 -7.29 -8.91
C TYR A 164 7.06 -7.59 -9.05
N THR A 165 6.64 -8.29 -10.12
CA THR A 165 5.25 -8.77 -10.24
C THR A 165 4.90 -9.74 -9.11
N ILE A 166 5.74 -10.73 -8.82
CA ILE A 166 5.51 -11.66 -7.70
C ILE A 166 5.45 -10.90 -6.38
N PHE A 167 6.39 -9.98 -6.13
CA PHE A 167 6.41 -9.16 -4.93
C PHE A 167 5.13 -8.33 -4.78
N TYR A 168 4.66 -7.72 -5.87
CA TYR A 168 3.41 -6.97 -5.92
C TYR A 168 2.17 -7.84 -5.70
N MET A 169 2.19 -9.12 -6.10
CA MET A 169 1.14 -10.06 -5.73
C MET A 169 1.06 -10.24 -4.21
N GLY A 170 2.19 -10.20 -3.49
CA GLY A 170 2.22 -10.28 -2.03
C GLY A 170 1.49 -9.12 -1.37
N ILE A 171 1.65 -7.93 -1.94
CA ILE A 171 0.93 -6.73 -1.49
C ILE A 171 -0.58 -6.91 -1.59
N ASN A 172 -1.06 -7.39 -2.73
CA ASN A 172 -2.49 -7.59 -2.97
C ASN A 172 -3.05 -8.78 -2.18
N VAL A 173 -2.28 -9.85 -1.97
CA VAL A 173 -2.72 -10.95 -1.09
C VAL A 173 -2.91 -10.42 0.34
N GLY A 174 -1.96 -9.63 0.85
CA GLY A 174 -2.11 -8.98 2.16
C GLY A 174 -3.30 -8.01 2.18
N GLY A 175 -3.46 -7.19 1.15
CA GLY A 175 -4.57 -6.23 1.01
C GLY A 175 -5.95 -6.86 0.84
N ALA A 176 -6.05 -8.11 0.36
CA ALA A 176 -7.29 -8.85 0.32
C ALA A 176 -7.61 -9.50 1.69
N ILE A 177 -6.62 -10.14 2.32
CA ILE A 177 -6.81 -10.91 3.56
C ILE A 177 -6.94 -9.98 4.78
N GLY A 178 -6.19 -8.88 4.84
CA GLY A 178 -6.16 -7.94 5.97
C GLY A 178 -7.54 -7.38 6.32
N PRO A 179 -8.19 -6.63 5.41
CA PRO A 179 -9.53 -6.09 5.63
C PRO A 179 -10.59 -7.16 5.91
N PHE A 180 -10.45 -8.33 5.28
CA PHE A 180 -11.36 -9.46 5.50
C PHE A 180 -11.30 -9.95 6.95
N VAL A 181 -10.10 -10.29 7.44
CA VAL A 181 -9.94 -10.82 8.80
C VAL A 181 -10.18 -9.74 9.84
N CYS A 182 -9.60 -8.55 9.69
CA CYS A 182 -9.76 -7.45 10.64
C CYS A 182 -11.21 -6.96 10.71
N GLY A 183 -11.90 -6.91 9.56
CA GLY A 183 -13.33 -6.61 9.50
C GLY A 183 -14.16 -7.67 10.21
N TRP A 184 -13.88 -8.95 9.98
CA TRP A 184 -14.64 -10.04 10.61
C TRP A 184 -14.53 -10.03 12.14
N VAL A 185 -13.32 -9.93 12.69
CA VAL A 185 -13.14 -9.88 14.16
C VAL A 185 -13.62 -8.55 14.76
N GLY A 186 -13.62 -7.49 13.96
CA GLY A 186 -14.05 -6.14 14.35
C GLY A 186 -15.55 -6.01 14.57
N GLU A 187 -16.37 -6.87 13.94
CA GLU A 187 -17.82 -6.93 14.22
C GLU A 187 -18.12 -7.31 15.68
N TYR A 188 -17.22 -8.05 16.33
CA TYR A 188 -17.34 -8.34 17.75
C TYR A 188 -16.81 -7.20 18.61
N ASP A 189 -15.58 -6.75 18.34
CA ASP A 189 -14.93 -5.62 19.00
C ASP A 189 -13.69 -5.19 18.19
N PHE A 190 -13.58 -3.89 17.89
CA PHE A 190 -12.44 -3.32 17.15
C PHE A 190 -11.08 -3.62 17.76
N LYS A 191 -10.98 -3.85 19.08
CA LYS A 191 -9.69 -4.23 19.69
C LYS A 191 -9.13 -5.49 19.03
N TRP A 192 -9.98 -6.47 18.71
CA TRP A 192 -9.51 -7.70 18.08
C TRP A 192 -8.94 -7.47 16.69
N SER A 193 -9.44 -6.46 15.96
CA SER A 193 -8.87 -6.05 14.67
C SER A 193 -7.43 -5.58 14.82
N PHE A 194 -7.17 -4.67 15.77
CA PHE A 194 -5.81 -4.20 16.06
C PHE A 194 -4.89 -5.33 16.57
N LEU A 195 -5.41 -6.26 17.37
CA LEU A 195 -4.64 -7.41 17.83
C LEU A 195 -4.19 -8.31 16.67
N VAL A 196 -5.13 -8.73 15.80
CA VAL A 196 -4.78 -9.61 14.68
C VAL A 196 -3.88 -8.91 13.67
N ALA A 197 -4.06 -7.61 13.44
CA ALA A 197 -3.19 -6.78 12.61
C ALA A 197 -1.75 -6.74 13.18
N GLY A 198 -1.61 -6.47 14.49
CA GLY A 198 -0.33 -6.47 15.20
C GLY A 198 0.37 -7.84 15.21
N ILE A 199 -0.39 -8.94 15.36
CA ILE A 199 0.15 -10.31 15.22
C ILE A 199 0.68 -10.51 13.81
N GLY A 200 -0.05 -10.08 12.77
CA GLY A 200 0.42 -10.13 11.38
C GLY A 200 1.75 -9.39 11.19
N MET A 201 1.87 -8.19 11.76
CA MET A 201 3.11 -7.42 11.74
C MET A 201 4.27 -8.13 12.45
N LEU A 202 4.02 -8.77 13.60
CA LEU A 202 5.03 -9.59 14.28
C LEU A 202 5.47 -10.78 13.42
N ILE A 203 4.54 -11.46 12.74
CA ILE A 203 4.87 -12.56 11.83
C ILE A 203 5.79 -12.06 10.71
N SER A 204 5.50 -10.89 10.12
CA SER A 204 6.39 -10.25 9.12
C SER A 204 7.82 -10.06 9.65
N VAL A 205 7.97 -9.52 10.87
CA VAL A 205 9.28 -9.33 11.51
C VAL A 205 9.98 -10.66 11.80
N ILE A 206 9.24 -11.66 12.29
CA ILE A 206 9.78 -12.99 12.60
C ILE A 206 10.31 -13.66 11.32
N VAL A 207 9.52 -13.64 10.23
CA VAL A 207 9.94 -14.19 8.93
C VAL A 207 11.20 -13.50 8.44
N GLN A 208 11.21 -12.16 8.49
CA GLN A 208 12.37 -11.38 8.07
C GLN A 208 13.60 -11.72 8.91
N ARG A 209 13.49 -11.70 10.23
CA ARG A 209 14.60 -11.96 11.14
C ARG A 209 15.14 -13.38 11.02
N ALA A 210 14.26 -14.38 10.90
CA ALA A 210 14.64 -15.79 10.86
C ALA A 210 15.36 -16.15 9.55
N PHE A 211 14.95 -15.58 8.42
CA PHE A 211 15.36 -16.05 7.09
C PHE A 211 16.21 -15.07 6.29
N GLN A 212 16.32 -13.79 6.67
CA GLN A 212 17.08 -12.77 5.94
C GLN A 212 18.52 -13.19 5.64
N SER A 213 19.34 -13.42 6.66
CA SER A 213 20.79 -13.65 6.49
C SER A 213 21.09 -14.90 5.65
N LYS A 214 20.18 -15.86 5.67
CA LYS A 214 20.32 -17.13 4.96
C LYS A 214 19.92 -17.00 3.49
N TYR A 215 18.74 -16.43 3.21
CA TYR A 215 18.13 -16.50 1.88
C TYR A 215 18.15 -15.19 1.09
N VAL A 216 18.21 -14.04 1.75
CA VAL A 216 18.18 -12.71 1.10
C VAL A 216 19.61 -12.27 0.84
N LYS A 217 20.13 -12.72 -0.30
CA LYS A 217 21.54 -12.59 -0.69
C LYS A 217 21.67 -12.01 -2.09
N SER A 218 22.77 -11.31 -2.32
CA SER A 218 23.17 -10.84 -3.64
C SER A 218 23.49 -12.03 -4.56
N PRO A 219 23.62 -11.81 -5.88
CA PRO A 219 24.06 -12.84 -6.82
C PRO A 219 25.40 -13.48 -6.44
N GLU A 220 26.28 -12.73 -5.77
CA GLU A 220 27.59 -13.16 -5.27
C GLU A 220 27.49 -13.93 -3.93
N GLY A 221 26.27 -14.14 -3.41
CA GLY A 221 26.03 -14.90 -2.17
C GLY A 221 26.24 -14.11 -0.87
N LYS A 222 26.47 -12.79 -0.95
CA LYS A 222 26.62 -11.92 0.22
C LYS A 222 25.25 -11.55 0.80
N PRO A 223 25.04 -11.56 2.13
CA PRO A 223 23.80 -11.08 2.74
C PRO A 223 23.50 -9.64 2.35
N LEU A 224 22.25 -9.34 1.99
CA LEU A 224 21.81 -8.00 1.63
C LEU A 224 21.35 -7.20 2.85
N GLY A 225 21.44 -5.87 2.73
CA GLY A 225 20.94 -4.92 3.72
C GLY A 225 21.79 -4.80 4.98
N GLU A 226 23.04 -5.26 4.95
CA GLU A 226 24.01 -5.02 6.02
C GLU A 226 24.41 -3.53 6.11
N ILE A 227 25.01 -3.14 7.23
CA ILE A 227 25.42 -1.75 7.47
C ILE A 227 26.46 -1.33 6.41
N PRO A 228 26.33 -0.14 5.81
CA PRO A 228 27.35 0.40 4.91
C PRO A 228 28.72 0.49 5.59
N ALA A 229 29.79 0.05 4.91
CA ALA A 229 31.15 0.01 5.48
C ALA A 229 31.65 1.37 5.99
N ASN A 230 31.19 2.46 5.37
CA ASN A 230 31.56 3.84 5.71
C ASN A 230 30.64 4.48 6.78
N SER A 231 29.72 3.70 7.37
CA SER A 231 28.79 4.22 8.39
C SER A 231 29.56 4.59 9.68
N PRO A 232 29.41 5.83 10.20
CA PRO A 232 30.06 6.20 11.46
C PRO A 232 29.53 5.34 12.61
N LYS A 233 30.44 4.85 13.47
CA LYS A 233 30.11 3.90 14.55
C LYS A 233 28.95 4.38 15.44
N GLN A 234 28.86 5.69 15.69
CA GLN A 234 27.76 6.34 16.41
C GLN A 234 26.38 5.97 15.86
N PHE A 235 26.18 6.02 14.54
CA PHE A 235 24.87 5.76 13.92
C PHE A 235 24.55 4.28 13.77
N SER A 236 25.54 3.41 13.96
CA SER A 236 25.39 1.95 13.95
C SER A 236 25.20 1.34 15.35
N ASN A 237 25.38 2.14 16.40
CA ASN A 237 25.22 1.73 17.79
C ASN A 237 23.75 1.43 18.10
N PRO A 238 23.42 0.24 18.64
CA PRO A 238 22.03 -0.15 18.95
C PRO A 238 21.26 0.85 19.82
N LEU A 239 21.90 1.45 20.84
CA LEU A 239 21.25 2.41 21.72
C LEU A 239 20.86 3.68 20.95
N ASN A 240 21.78 4.22 20.14
CA ASN A 240 21.52 5.42 19.34
C ASN A 240 20.45 5.19 18.27
N ILE A 241 20.38 3.98 17.72
CA ILE A 241 19.32 3.59 16.79
C ILE A 241 17.97 3.61 17.49
N VAL A 242 17.86 2.98 18.67
CA VAL A 242 16.61 2.96 19.46
C VAL A 242 16.21 4.37 19.88
N LEU A 243 17.14 5.17 20.40
CA LEU A 243 16.88 6.56 20.77
C LEU A 243 16.45 7.41 19.56
N GLY A 244 17.10 7.22 18.42
CA GLY A 244 16.74 7.88 17.17
C GLY A 244 15.34 7.51 16.68
N LEU A 245 14.95 6.23 16.78
CA LEU A 245 13.60 5.77 16.47
C LEU A 245 12.56 6.32 17.44
N LEU A 246 12.85 6.34 18.74
CA LEU A 246 11.94 6.92 19.75
C LEU A 246 11.76 8.41 19.54
N LEU A 247 12.83 9.14 19.26
CA LEU A 247 12.76 10.56 18.91
C LEU A 247 11.94 10.78 17.64
N PHE A 248 12.21 10.00 16.58
CA PHE A 248 11.48 10.09 15.33
C PHE A 248 9.99 9.79 15.51
N ALA A 249 9.65 8.73 16.27
CA ALA A 249 8.27 8.42 16.62
C ALA A 249 7.61 9.53 17.43
N GLY A 250 8.29 10.09 18.44
CA GLY A 250 7.81 11.22 19.22
C GLY A 250 7.51 12.45 18.36
N VAL A 251 8.41 12.78 17.42
CA VAL A 251 8.20 13.86 16.43
C VAL A 251 6.97 13.56 15.57
N LEU A 252 6.79 12.34 15.09
CA LEU A 252 5.65 11.98 14.23
C LEU A 252 4.32 11.96 14.98
N ILE A 253 4.31 11.54 16.26
CA ILE A 253 3.15 11.64 17.14
C ILE A 253 2.76 13.12 17.31
N ALA A 254 3.73 13.98 17.64
CA ALA A 254 3.51 15.41 17.80
C ALA A 254 3.03 16.07 16.50
N MET A 255 3.67 15.76 15.37
CA MET A 255 3.31 16.21 14.03
C MET A 255 1.86 15.84 13.68
N LEU A 256 1.47 14.57 13.86
CA LEU A 256 0.11 14.12 13.59
C LEU A 256 -0.90 14.82 14.52
N TYR A 257 -0.59 14.92 15.81
CA TYR A 257 -1.46 15.60 16.78
C TYR A 257 -1.65 17.08 16.46
N ILE A 258 -0.57 17.80 16.11
CA ILE A 258 -0.61 19.21 15.73
C ILE A 258 -1.46 19.40 14.47
N ASP A 259 -1.24 18.60 13.42
CA ASP A 259 -2.01 18.71 12.18
C ASP A 259 -3.51 18.45 12.41
N ALA A 260 -3.84 17.51 13.29
CA ALA A 260 -5.21 17.13 13.57
C ALA A 260 -5.95 18.10 14.51
N LYS A 261 -5.32 18.51 15.61
CA LYS A 261 -6.00 19.22 16.72
C LYS A 261 -5.65 20.70 16.86
N LYS A 262 -4.57 21.17 16.24
CA LYS A 262 -4.06 22.54 16.46
C LYS A 262 -4.06 23.37 15.18
N PHE A 263 -3.34 22.93 14.16
CA PHE A 263 -3.17 23.66 12.91
C PHE A 263 -2.81 22.69 11.79
N SER A 264 -3.61 22.64 10.71
CA SER A 264 -3.36 21.73 9.60
C SER A 264 -2.20 22.18 8.71
N TYR A 265 -0.98 22.12 9.25
CA TYR A 265 0.24 22.56 8.57
C TYR A 265 0.61 21.64 7.40
N LEU A 266 0.17 20.38 7.39
CA LEU A 266 0.70 19.37 6.48
C LEU A 266 0.41 19.71 5.01
N THR A 267 -0.77 20.28 4.72
CA THR A 267 -1.12 20.74 3.37
C THR A 267 -0.13 21.81 2.88
N TYR A 268 0.17 22.80 3.72
CA TYR A 268 1.11 23.87 3.39
C TYR A 268 2.55 23.35 3.25
N LEU A 269 2.96 22.42 4.12
CA LEU A 269 4.27 21.79 4.07
C LEU A 269 4.50 21.04 2.75
N LEU A 270 3.51 20.28 2.30
CA LEU A 270 3.58 19.51 1.05
C LEU A 270 3.69 20.44 -0.17
N ILE A 271 2.89 21.49 -0.23
CA ILE A 271 2.96 22.51 -1.29
C ILE A 271 4.34 23.18 -1.27
N ALA A 272 4.79 23.64 -0.11
CA ALA A 272 6.09 24.30 0.05
C ALA A 272 7.26 23.38 -0.37
N SER A 273 7.19 22.09 -0.05
CA SER A 273 8.22 21.11 -0.42
C SER A 273 8.31 20.90 -1.93
N VAL A 274 7.17 20.75 -2.61
CA VAL A 274 7.16 20.61 -4.07
C VAL A 274 7.66 21.87 -4.77
N LEU A 275 7.22 23.05 -4.30
CA LEU A 275 7.70 24.34 -4.86
C LEU A 275 9.19 24.55 -4.60
N PHE A 276 9.69 24.20 -3.42
CA PHE A 276 11.11 24.27 -3.10
C PHE A 276 11.94 23.35 -3.99
N ILE A 277 11.53 22.09 -4.18
CA ILE A 277 12.23 21.16 -5.07
C ILE A 277 12.20 21.67 -6.52
N ALA A 278 11.06 22.18 -6.99
CA ALA A 278 10.95 22.79 -8.31
C ALA A 278 11.91 23.98 -8.44
N PHE A 279 11.96 24.88 -7.46
CA PHE A 279 12.88 26.00 -7.45
C PHE A 279 14.35 25.55 -7.51
N VAL A 280 14.75 24.59 -6.68
CA VAL A 280 16.13 24.04 -6.65
C VAL A 280 16.51 23.46 -8.01
N ILE A 281 15.63 22.68 -8.64
CA ILE A 281 15.92 22.03 -9.92
C ILE A 281 15.92 23.04 -11.07
N PHE A 282 14.87 23.85 -11.23
CA PHE A 282 14.72 24.75 -12.38
C PHE A 282 15.64 25.99 -12.33
N SER A 283 16.17 26.35 -11.16
CA SER A 283 17.19 27.40 -11.02
C SER A 283 18.59 26.92 -11.41
N ASP A 284 18.80 25.61 -11.58
CA ASP A 284 20.08 25.06 -11.98
C ASP A 284 20.39 25.38 -13.45
N LYS A 285 21.46 26.15 -13.66
CA LYS A 285 21.91 26.58 -15.00
C LYS A 285 22.60 25.47 -15.79
N SER A 286 22.95 24.34 -15.15
CA SER A 286 23.60 23.20 -15.84
C SER A 286 22.61 22.32 -16.59
N LEU A 287 21.30 22.53 -16.45
CA LEU A 287 20.27 21.71 -17.11
C LEU A 287 20.16 22.05 -18.60
N SER A 288 20.27 21.02 -19.44
CA SER A 288 19.97 21.12 -20.86
C SER A 288 18.46 21.35 -21.09
N LYS A 289 18.11 21.82 -22.30
CA LYS A 289 16.72 21.99 -22.72
C LYS A 289 15.95 20.66 -22.68
N ILE A 290 16.59 19.55 -23.05
CA ILE A 290 15.98 18.20 -23.06
C ILE A 290 15.71 17.74 -21.61
N GLU A 291 16.69 17.88 -20.71
CA GLU A 291 16.49 17.50 -19.30
C GLU A 291 15.40 18.34 -18.66
N ARG A 292 15.37 19.66 -18.92
CA ARG A 292 14.31 20.54 -18.43
C ARG A 292 12.93 20.07 -18.90
N GLN A 293 12.78 19.67 -20.17
CA GLN A 293 11.52 19.12 -20.69
C GLN A 293 11.14 17.79 -20.02
N ARG A 294 12.09 16.87 -19.86
CA ARG A 294 11.87 15.58 -19.19
C ARG A 294 11.45 15.77 -17.73
N ILE A 295 12.09 16.68 -17.02
CA ILE A 295 11.73 17.06 -15.64
C ILE A 295 10.32 17.66 -15.61
N SER A 296 9.98 18.58 -16.53
CA SER A 296 8.63 19.13 -16.61
C SER A 296 7.56 18.04 -16.81
N VAL A 297 7.84 17.00 -17.61
CA VAL A 297 6.91 15.86 -17.75
C VAL A 297 6.68 15.17 -16.40
N ILE A 298 7.72 14.95 -15.59
CA ILE A 298 7.58 14.34 -14.25
C ILE A 298 6.66 15.19 -13.37
N PHE A 299 6.87 16.50 -13.29
CA PHE A 299 6.03 17.40 -12.49
C PHE A 299 4.57 17.42 -12.98
N ILE A 300 4.35 17.49 -14.29
CA ILE A 300 3.00 17.49 -14.88
C ILE A 300 2.29 16.17 -14.56
N VAL A 301 2.96 15.03 -14.78
CA VAL A 301 2.38 13.71 -14.50
C VAL A 301 2.11 13.54 -13.01
N ALA A 302 3.05 13.94 -12.14
CA ALA A 302 2.87 13.89 -10.69
C ALA A 302 1.67 14.72 -10.22
N PHE A 303 1.41 15.88 -10.85
CA PHE A 303 0.21 16.68 -10.58
C PHE A 303 -1.08 15.93 -10.93
N PHE A 304 -1.18 15.30 -12.09
CA PHE A 304 -2.38 14.53 -12.47
C PHE A 304 -2.62 13.31 -11.58
N VAL A 305 -1.53 12.70 -11.11
CA VAL A 305 -1.56 11.56 -10.20
C VAL A 305 -2.17 11.92 -8.84
N ILE A 306 -2.09 13.20 -8.42
CA ILE A 306 -2.77 13.68 -7.20
C ILE A 306 -4.28 13.46 -7.29
N PHE A 307 -4.91 13.82 -8.41
CA PHE A 307 -6.36 13.68 -8.58
C PHE A 307 -6.80 12.22 -8.65
N PHE A 308 -5.99 11.36 -9.27
CA PHE A 308 -6.27 9.94 -9.32
C PHE A 308 -6.28 9.36 -7.90
N TRP A 309 -5.20 9.53 -7.15
CA TRP A 309 -5.10 8.94 -5.82
C TRP A 309 -6.00 9.65 -4.81
N SER A 310 -6.27 10.95 -4.90
CA SER A 310 -7.18 11.62 -3.96
C SER A 310 -8.60 11.09 -4.06
N ALA A 311 -9.03 10.72 -5.26
CA ALA A 311 -10.32 10.12 -5.53
C ALA A 311 -10.29 8.59 -5.29
N PHE A 312 -9.20 7.89 -5.60
CA PHE A 312 -9.08 6.46 -5.34
C PHE A 312 -9.02 6.13 -3.83
N GLU A 313 -8.26 6.92 -3.06
CA GLU A 313 -8.00 6.69 -1.63
C GLU A 313 -9.23 6.96 -0.73
N GLN A 314 -10.34 7.45 -1.30
CA GLN A 314 -11.65 7.50 -0.64
C GLN A 314 -12.12 6.13 -0.14
N ALA A 315 -11.57 5.04 -0.68
CA ALA A 315 -11.81 3.66 -0.24
C ALA A 315 -11.68 3.50 1.28
N GLY A 316 -10.68 4.15 1.87
CA GLY A 316 -10.41 4.11 3.31
C GLY A 316 -11.09 5.18 4.16
N ALA A 317 -11.91 6.03 3.53
CA ALA A 317 -12.56 7.16 4.19
C ALA A 317 -14.06 7.20 3.82
N SER A 318 -14.50 8.14 2.99
CA SER A 318 -15.90 8.34 2.63
C SER A 318 -16.61 7.08 2.11
N LEU A 319 -15.93 6.23 1.33
CA LEU A 319 -16.52 4.98 0.82
C LEU A 319 -16.72 3.92 1.91
N THR A 320 -15.97 4.00 3.00
CA THR A 320 -16.20 3.16 4.18
C THR A 320 -17.44 3.61 4.94
N PHE A 321 -17.68 4.92 5.07
CA PHE A 321 -18.97 5.42 5.59
C PHE A 321 -20.14 5.02 4.67
N PHE A 322 -19.95 5.13 3.36
CA PHE A 322 -20.95 4.71 2.39
C PHE A 322 -21.28 3.21 2.49
N ALA A 323 -20.26 2.36 2.63
CA ALA A 323 -20.44 0.92 2.84
C ALA A 323 -21.25 0.63 4.11
N ASP A 324 -20.94 1.32 5.21
CA ASP A 324 -21.59 1.10 6.50
C ASP A 324 -23.05 1.60 6.52
N GLU A 325 -23.26 2.81 6.03
CA GLU A 325 -24.49 3.58 6.25
C GLU A 325 -25.46 3.47 5.08
N GLN A 326 -24.95 3.48 3.85
CA GLN A 326 -25.75 3.67 2.64
C GLN A 326 -25.90 2.40 1.80
N THR A 327 -25.09 1.39 2.06
CA THR A 327 -25.12 0.13 1.31
C THR A 327 -25.95 -0.92 2.06
N ASN A 328 -26.90 -1.55 1.37
CA ASN A 328 -27.62 -2.70 1.89
C ASN A 328 -26.69 -3.90 1.88
N ARG A 329 -26.14 -4.21 3.05
CA ARG A 329 -25.19 -5.31 3.28
C ARG A 329 -25.87 -6.61 3.73
N GLN A 330 -27.21 -6.63 3.80
CA GLN A 330 -27.97 -7.83 4.17
C GLN A 330 -27.99 -8.81 3.00
N VAL A 331 -27.56 -10.04 3.26
CA VAL A 331 -27.48 -11.11 2.24
C VAL A 331 -28.27 -12.35 2.61
N GLY A 332 -28.53 -12.59 3.90
CA GLY A 332 -29.30 -13.74 4.38
C GLY A 332 -28.76 -15.08 3.87
N PHE A 333 -27.45 -15.18 3.63
CA PHE A 333 -26.85 -16.38 3.05
C PHE A 333 -26.82 -17.49 4.08
N ASN A 334 -27.40 -18.63 3.70
CA ASN A 334 -27.43 -19.81 4.54
C ASN A 334 -26.54 -20.90 3.94
N PHE A 335 -25.40 -21.14 4.57
CA PHE A 335 -24.41 -22.12 4.10
C PHE A 335 -24.65 -23.46 4.80
N PRO A 336 -25.05 -24.52 4.09
CA PRO A 336 -25.21 -25.84 4.70
C PRO A 336 -23.87 -26.30 5.28
N VAL A 337 -23.87 -26.83 6.51
CA VAL A 337 -22.63 -27.24 7.20
C VAL A 337 -21.85 -28.28 6.38
N TRP A 338 -22.55 -29.19 5.67
CA TRP A 338 -21.90 -30.17 4.79
C TRP A 338 -21.10 -29.51 3.65
N SER A 339 -21.56 -28.36 3.14
CA SER A 339 -20.86 -27.63 2.06
C SER A 339 -19.57 -26.99 2.58
N ILE A 340 -19.60 -26.43 3.79
CA ILE A 340 -18.43 -25.86 4.46
C ILE A 340 -17.41 -26.97 4.73
N ILE A 341 -17.86 -28.12 5.27
CA ILE A 341 -17.01 -29.29 5.50
C ILE A 341 -16.43 -29.82 4.19
N GLY A 342 -17.21 -29.84 3.10
CA GLY A 342 -16.75 -30.24 1.77
C GLY A 342 -15.62 -29.35 1.24
N VAL A 343 -15.79 -28.03 1.34
CA VAL A 343 -14.73 -27.06 0.99
C VAL A 343 -13.51 -27.23 1.89
N SER A 344 -13.71 -27.39 3.21
CA SER A 344 -12.63 -27.67 4.16
C SER A 344 -11.86 -28.95 3.80
N ALA A 345 -12.54 -30.01 3.36
CA ALA A 345 -11.89 -31.25 2.94
C ALA A 345 -11.03 -31.05 1.68
N LEU A 346 -11.51 -30.31 0.68
CA LEU A 346 -10.73 -29.94 -0.50
C LEU A 346 -9.49 -29.11 -0.12
N LEU A 347 -9.63 -28.17 0.82
CA LEU A 347 -8.51 -27.39 1.35
C LEU A 347 -7.49 -28.27 2.06
N LEU A 348 -7.92 -29.25 2.87
CA LEU A 348 -7.03 -30.22 3.52
C LEU A 348 -6.26 -31.07 2.50
N VAL A 349 -6.93 -31.54 1.43
CA VAL A 349 -6.26 -32.24 0.31
C VAL A 349 -5.23 -31.34 -0.37
N TYR A 350 -5.57 -30.07 -0.59
CA TYR A 350 -4.63 -29.11 -1.14
C TYR A 350 -3.42 -28.89 -0.21
N ILE A 351 -3.62 -28.78 1.11
CA ILE A 351 -2.54 -28.67 2.10
C ILE A 351 -1.61 -29.89 2.04
N ILE A 352 -2.14 -31.12 1.91
CA ILE A 352 -1.31 -32.31 1.72
C ILE A 352 -0.44 -32.17 0.45
N SER A 353 -0.99 -31.61 -0.63
CA SER A 353 -0.21 -31.33 -1.84
C SER A 353 0.91 -30.31 -1.59
N LEU A 354 0.69 -29.33 -0.71
CA LEU A 354 1.69 -28.33 -0.31
C LEU A 354 2.80 -28.95 0.53
N PHE A 355 2.49 -29.86 1.46
CA PHE A 355 3.50 -30.65 2.18
C PHE A 355 4.42 -31.38 1.20
N LYS A 356 3.84 -32.08 0.20
CA LYS A 356 4.61 -32.79 -0.84
C LYS A 356 5.45 -31.83 -1.71
N ARG A 357 4.94 -30.63 -2.03
CA ARG A 357 5.70 -29.61 -2.77
C ARG A 357 6.86 -29.05 -1.95
N ALA A 358 6.65 -28.77 -0.66
CA ALA A 358 7.69 -28.31 0.24
C ALA A 358 8.79 -29.38 0.43
N ALA A 359 8.41 -30.66 0.58
CA ALA A 359 9.36 -31.77 0.64
C ALA A 359 10.29 -31.81 -0.58
N ARG A 360 9.70 -31.67 -1.79
CA ARG A 360 10.45 -31.70 -3.06
C ARG A 360 11.32 -30.46 -3.26
N ASN A 361 10.77 -29.26 -3.03
CA ASN A 361 11.43 -28.00 -3.37
C ASN A 361 12.44 -27.53 -2.31
N LEU A 362 12.32 -28.02 -1.07
CA LEU A 362 13.14 -27.66 0.08
C LEU A 362 13.84 -28.88 0.68
N GLY A 363 14.15 -29.91 -0.11
CA GLY A 363 14.69 -31.19 0.38
C GLY A 363 16.09 -31.13 0.99
N THR A 364 16.88 -30.09 0.67
CA THR A 364 18.29 -30.01 1.07
C THR A 364 18.47 -29.79 2.58
N ALA A 365 19.64 -30.19 3.12
CA ALA A 365 20.00 -29.90 4.51
C ALA A 365 20.04 -28.39 4.80
N TYR A 366 20.45 -27.60 3.79
CA TYR A 366 20.43 -26.14 3.84
C TYR A 366 19.02 -25.58 4.11
N ASP A 367 17.97 -26.24 3.63
CA ASP A 367 16.58 -25.77 3.75
C ASP A 367 15.80 -26.35 4.94
N LYS A 368 16.46 -27.13 5.82
CA LYS A 368 15.79 -27.86 6.91
C LYS A 368 14.89 -26.96 7.77
N GLU A 369 15.39 -25.80 8.18
CA GLU A 369 14.66 -24.84 9.02
C GLU A 369 13.44 -24.27 8.31
N LEU A 370 13.61 -23.76 7.08
CA LEU A 370 12.52 -23.20 6.29
C LEU A 370 11.43 -24.25 6.01
N ARG A 371 11.84 -25.47 5.68
CA ARG A 371 10.92 -26.60 5.48
C ARG A 371 10.16 -26.94 6.75
N ALA A 372 10.84 -27.00 7.90
CA ALA A 372 10.21 -27.26 9.19
C ALA A 372 9.20 -26.16 9.56
N THR A 373 9.54 -24.90 9.33
CA THR A 373 8.62 -23.77 9.54
C THR A 373 7.38 -23.89 8.65
N ILE A 374 7.55 -24.18 7.36
CA ILE A 374 6.42 -24.38 6.43
C ILE A 374 5.55 -25.56 6.87
N TYR A 375 6.17 -26.67 7.29
CA TYR A 375 5.42 -27.82 7.82
C TYR A 375 4.63 -27.46 9.08
N GLY A 376 5.24 -26.73 10.01
CA GLY A 376 4.55 -26.22 11.20
C GLY A 376 3.35 -25.35 10.84
N LEU A 377 3.51 -24.40 9.91
CA LEU A 377 2.42 -23.52 9.46
C LEU A 377 1.31 -24.29 8.75
N LEU A 378 1.65 -25.21 7.85
CA LEU A 378 0.67 -26.05 7.15
C LEU A 378 -0.06 -26.97 8.13
N PHE A 379 0.64 -27.49 9.14
CA PHE A 379 0.04 -28.31 10.19
C PHE A 379 -0.92 -27.49 11.04
N LEU A 380 -0.51 -26.32 11.51
CA LEU A 380 -1.37 -25.41 12.28
C LEU A 380 -2.61 -25.03 11.47
N PHE A 381 -2.45 -24.71 10.18
CA PHE A 381 -3.58 -24.37 9.32
C PHE A 381 -4.54 -25.56 9.13
N ALA A 382 -4.02 -26.76 8.89
CA ALA A 382 -4.82 -27.97 8.81
C ALA A 382 -5.55 -28.26 10.14
N ALA A 383 -4.85 -28.11 11.27
CA ALA A 383 -5.42 -28.30 12.60
C ALA A 383 -6.53 -27.28 12.89
N SER A 384 -6.37 -26.01 12.49
CA SER A 384 -7.42 -24.99 12.61
C SER A 384 -8.65 -25.31 11.77
N ILE A 385 -8.49 -25.81 10.54
CA ILE A 385 -9.60 -26.25 9.69
C ILE A 385 -10.34 -27.43 10.34
N VAL A 386 -9.60 -28.42 10.84
CA VAL A 386 -10.19 -29.58 11.52
C VAL A 386 -10.92 -29.17 12.79
N ALA A 387 -10.31 -28.32 13.63
CA ALA A 387 -10.94 -27.79 14.83
C ALA A 387 -12.20 -26.97 14.50
N GLY A 388 -12.16 -26.15 13.45
CA GLY A 388 -13.32 -25.40 12.96
C GLY A 388 -14.46 -26.32 12.50
N ASN A 389 -14.14 -27.40 11.78
CA ASN A 389 -15.14 -28.39 11.39
C ASN A 389 -15.73 -29.11 12.61
N ILE A 390 -14.91 -29.53 13.57
CA ILE A 390 -15.38 -30.15 14.83
C ILE A 390 -16.30 -29.20 15.58
N TYR A 391 -15.91 -27.93 15.69
CA TYR A 391 -16.74 -26.89 16.31
C TYR A 391 -18.09 -26.75 15.60
N LEU A 392 -18.09 -26.63 14.27
CA LEU A 392 -19.32 -26.52 13.48
C LEU A 392 -20.25 -27.73 13.66
N ILE A 393 -19.70 -28.94 13.65
CA ILE A 393 -20.48 -30.18 13.90
C ILE A 393 -21.03 -30.18 15.33
N SER A 394 -20.23 -29.75 16.32
CA SER A 394 -20.64 -29.71 17.73
C SER A 394 -21.77 -28.72 18.02
N LEU A 395 -21.99 -27.72 17.15
CA LEU A 395 -23.13 -26.81 17.25
C LEU A 395 -24.47 -27.48 16.91
N HIS A 396 -24.45 -28.70 16.34
CA HIS A 396 -25.65 -29.43 15.89
C HIS A 396 -26.57 -28.62 14.96
N LYS A 397 -26.03 -27.60 14.28
CA LYS A 397 -26.74 -26.79 13.29
C LYS A 397 -26.62 -27.44 11.92
N GLN A 398 -27.69 -27.39 11.12
CA GLN A 398 -27.63 -27.86 9.73
C GLN A 398 -26.93 -26.85 8.81
N SER A 399 -26.86 -25.59 9.22
CA SER A 399 -26.33 -24.51 8.40
C SER A 399 -25.77 -23.34 9.24
N VAL A 400 -24.94 -22.52 8.60
CA VAL A 400 -24.35 -21.30 9.15
C VAL A 400 -24.89 -20.10 8.37
N GLU A 401 -25.47 -19.17 9.10
CA GLU A 401 -26.05 -17.95 8.52
C GLU A 401 -25.04 -16.82 8.52
N LEU A 402 -24.88 -16.19 7.35
CA LEU A 402 -24.21 -14.91 7.18
C LEU A 402 -25.29 -13.89 6.83
N ASN A 403 -25.73 -13.13 7.83
CA ASN A 403 -26.82 -12.18 7.66
C ASN A 403 -26.36 -10.89 7.00
N GLU A 404 -25.22 -10.36 7.45
CA GLU A 404 -24.71 -9.07 7.02
C GLU A 404 -23.22 -9.14 6.65
N ILE A 405 -22.85 -8.53 5.53
CA ILE A 405 -21.47 -8.41 5.07
C ILE A 405 -20.79 -7.25 5.81
N PRO A 406 -19.67 -7.41 6.53
CA PRO A 406 -18.97 -6.30 7.18
C PRO A 406 -18.56 -5.18 6.21
N ALA A 407 -18.73 -3.92 6.61
CA ALA A 407 -18.39 -2.77 5.76
C ALA A 407 -16.90 -2.74 5.34
N ALA A 408 -16.00 -3.19 6.24
CA ALA A 408 -14.57 -3.27 5.98
C ALA A 408 -14.20 -4.24 4.85
N TRP A 409 -15.02 -5.26 4.55
CA TRP A 409 -14.73 -6.24 3.50
C TRP A 409 -14.72 -5.65 2.09
N PHE A 410 -15.41 -4.52 1.87
CA PHE A 410 -15.37 -3.83 0.59
C PHE A 410 -13.95 -3.34 0.23
N GLN A 411 -13.08 -3.09 1.21
CA GLN A 411 -11.69 -2.72 0.93
C GLN A 411 -10.85 -3.90 0.40
N SER A 412 -11.27 -5.15 0.61
CA SER A 412 -10.64 -6.32 -0.02
C SER A 412 -10.88 -6.37 -1.53
N LEU A 413 -11.93 -5.73 -2.05
CA LEU A 413 -12.35 -5.84 -3.45
C LEU A 413 -11.26 -5.34 -4.40
N ASN A 414 -10.62 -4.21 -4.12
CA ASN A 414 -9.56 -3.70 -4.99
C ASN A 414 -8.45 -4.73 -5.17
N SER A 415 -7.89 -5.25 -4.07
CA SER A 415 -6.83 -6.27 -4.15
C SER A 415 -7.29 -7.54 -4.87
N ILE A 416 -8.51 -8.02 -4.61
CA ILE A 416 -9.08 -9.18 -5.32
C ILE A 416 -9.17 -8.92 -6.83
N PHE A 417 -9.64 -7.73 -7.21
CA PHE A 417 -9.75 -7.31 -8.60
C PHE A 417 -8.39 -7.10 -9.26
N VAL A 418 -7.38 -6.59 -8.55
CA VAL A 418 -6.00 -6.51 -9.07
C VAL A 418 -5.48 -7.91 -9.37
N VAL A 419 -5.58 -8.85 -8.43
CA VAL A 419 -5.14 -10.25 -8.63
C VAL A 419 -5.87 -10.89 -9.82
N THR A 420 -7.16 -10.64 -9.94
CA THR A 420 -8.01 -11.24 -10.98
C THR A 420 -7.78 -10.64 -12.37
N PHE A 421 -7.67 -9.31 -12.47
CA PHE A 421 -7.64 -8.59 -13.75
C PHE A 421 -6.24 -8.19 -14.23
N ALA A 422 -5.22 -8.16 -13.37
CA ALA A 422 -3.86 -7.81 -13.79
C ALA A 422 -3.33 -8.69 -14.95
N PRO A 423 -3.52 -10.03 -14.96
CA PRO A 423 -3.09 -10.86 -16.10
C PRO A 423 -3.78 -10.48 -17.41
N PHE A 424 -5.06 -10.11 -17.34
CA PHE A 424 -5.83 -9.67 -18.51
C PHE A 424 -5.29 -8.33 -19.05
N PHE A 425 -5.07 -7.33 -18.20
CA PHE A 425 -4.51 -6.04 -18.63
C PHE A 425 -3.10 -6.20 -19.20
N ALA A 426 -2.25 -7.00 -18.57
CA ALA A 426 -0.91 -7.30 -19.09
C ALA A 426 -0.98 -7.95 -20.48
N TRP A 427 -1.83 -8.96 -20.66
CA TRP A 427 -2.07 -9.60 -21.96
C TRP A 427 -2.59 -8.61 -23.01
N MET A 428 -3.53 -7.75 -22.64
CA MET A 428 -4.11 -6.74 -23.54
C MET A 428 -3.03 -5.79 -24.06
N TRP A 429 -2.17 -5.24 -23.19
CA TRP A 429 -1.09 -4.35 -23.60
C TRP A 429 -0.07 -5.05 -24.49
N LEU A 430 0.35 -6.26 -24.13
CA LEU A 430 1.27 -7.05 -24.94
C LEU A 430 0.70 -7.36 -26.34
N LYS A 431 -0.60 -7.68 -26.43
CA LYS A 431 -1.28 -7.95 -27.71
C LYS A 431 -1.37 -6.71 -28.60
N MET A 432 -1.40 -5.50 -28.03
CA MET A 432 -1.41 -4.25 -28.80
C MET A 432 -0.04 -3.94 -29.43
N GLY A 433 1.07 -4.38 -28.82
CA GLY A 433 2.42 -4.19 -29.34
C GLY A 433 2.70 -2.73 -29.70
N LYS A 434 3.02 -2.45 -30.97
CA LYS A 434 3.29 -1.08 -31.47
C LYS A 434 2.08 -0.12 -31.36
N ARG A 435 0.86 -0.64 -31.16
CA ARG A 435 -0.37 0.15 -30.97
C ARG A 435 -0.64 0.46 -29.50
N GLU A 436 0.20 -0.02 -28.59
CA GLU A 436 0.06 0.26 -27.16
C GLU A 436 0.07 1.78 -26.90
N PRO A 437 -0.91 2.31 -26.14
CA PRO A 437 -0.94 3.73 -25.86
C PRO A 437 0.26 4.17 -25.02
N THR A 438 0.71 5.41 -25.24
CA THR A 438 1.81 5.98 -24.47
C THR A 438 1.50 6.08 -22.97
N SER A 439 2.53 6.18 -22.14
CA SER A 439 2.40 6.33 -20.69
C SER A 439 1.40 7.42 -20.24
N PRO A 440 1.45 8.68 -20.73
CA PRO A 440 0.46 9.69 -20.36
C PRO A 440 -0.96 9.35 -20.81
N PHE A 441 -1.12 8.66 -21.95
CA PHE A 441 -2.42 8.23 -22.44
C PHE A 441 -3.07 7.23 -21.50
N LYS A 442 -2.32 6.22 -21.06
CA LYS A 442 -2.83 5.21 -20.12
C LYS A 442 -3.20 5.82 -18.77
N MET A 443 -2.44 6.83 -18.32
CA MET A 443 -2.77 7.61 -17.12
C MET A 443 -4.09 8.38 -17.31
N ALA A 444 -4.30 9.00 -18.47
CA ALA A 444 -5.57 9.65 -18.80
C ALA A 444 -6.75 8.66 -18.84
N MET A 445 -6.55 7.46 -19.41
CA MET A 445 -7.54 6.37 -19.34
C MET A 445 -7.82 5.96 -17.90
N GLY A 446 -6.80 5.89 -17.05
CA GLY A 446 -6.95 5.59 -15.63
C GLY A 446 -7.87 6.59 -14.91
N LEU A 447 -7.64 7.89 -15.12
CA LEU A 447 -8.50 8.96 -14.61
C LEU A 447 -9.93 8.89 -15.19
N ALA A 448 -10.09 8.52 -16.46
CA ALA A 448 -11.40 8.36 -17.07
C ALA A 448 -12.19 7.20 -16.43
N LEU A 449 -11.53 6.04 -16.23
CA LEU A 449 -12.15 4.89 -15.57
C LEU A 449 -12.52 5.19 -14.12
N LEU A 450 -11.71 5.99 -13.42
CA LEU A 450 -12.03 6.49 -12.09
C LEU A 450 -13.28 7.39 -12.10
N ALA A 451 -13.35 8.34 -13.04
CA ALA A 451 -14.53 9.20 -13.20
C ALA A 451 -15.79 8.38 -13.54
N LEU A 452 -15.66 7.35 -14.39
CA LEU A 452 -16.75 6.43 -14.72
C LEU A 452 -17.20 5.60 -13.51
N GLY A 453 -16.27 5.18 -12.65
CA GLY A 453 -16.60 4.51 -11.39
C GLY A 453 -17.42 5.41 -10.47
N TYR A 454 -17.01 6.67 -10.31
CA TYR A 454 -17.79 7.64 -9.54
C TYR A 454 -19.15 7.96 -10.16
N LEU A 455 -19.23 7.99 -11.49
CA LEU A 455 -20.50 8.19 -12.19
C LEU A 455 -21.43 6.99 -11.98
N TRP A 456 -20.90 5.78 -11.99
CA TRP A 456 -21.62 4.55 -11.70
C TRP A 456 -22.28 4.60 -10.31
N ILE A 457 -21.52 4.88 -9.25
CA ILE A 457 -22.09 4.96 -7.90
C ILE A 457 -23.01 6.18 -7.72
N ALA A 458 -22.75 7.30 -8.40
CA ALA A 458 -23.62 8.47 -8.39
C ALA A 458 -25.03 8.11 -8.88
N PHE A 459 -25.15 7.35 -9.97
CA PHE A 459 -26.45 6.87 -10.42
C PHE A 459 -27.15 5.97 -9.41
N GLY A 460 -26.39 5.19 -8.64
CA GLY A 460 -26.95 4.35 -7.58
C GLY A 460 -27.61 5.12 -6.44
N VAL A 461 -27.15 6.35 -6.17
CA VAL A 461 -27.71 7.21 -5.11
C VAL A 461 -28.64 8.31 -5.64
N LYS A 462 -28.79 8.42 -6.97
CA LYS A 462 -29.62 9.46 -7.58
C LYS A 462 -31.08 9.21 -7.24
N ASN A 463 -31.75 10.23 -6.71
CA ASN A 463 -33.17 10.19 -6.32
C ASN A 463 -33.51 9.09 -5.29
N VAL A 464 -32.53 8.65 -4.50
CA VAL A 464 -32.78 7.70 -3.40
C VAL A 464 -33.44 8.44 -2.24
N GLN A 465 -34.54 7.91 -1.73
CA GLN A 465 -35.26 8.50 -0.60
C GLN A 465 -34.46 8.33 0.70
N PRO A 466 -34.57 9.28 1.65
CA PRO A 466 -33.93 9.16 2.96
C PRO A 466 -34.24 7.82 3.65
N GLY A 467 -33.20 7.16 4.18
CA GLY A 467 -33.34 5.89 4.90
C GLY A 467 -33.31 4.63 4.01
N ILE A 468 -33.38 4.76 2.68
CA ILE A 468 -33.25 3.62 1.77
C ILE A 468 -31.77 3.37 1.47
N LYS A 469 -31.28 2.17 1.79
CA LYS A 469 -29.93 1.73 1.43
C LYS A 469 -29.89 1.15 0.02
N VAL A 470 -28.81 1.41 -0.72
CA VAL A 470 -28.62 0.97 -2.11
C VAL A 470 -27.95 -0.40 -2.20
N SER A 471 -28.11 -1.09 -3.32
CA SER A 471 -27.47 -2.40 -3.54
C SER A 471 -25.93 -2.32 -3.54
N MET A 472 -25.28 -3.39 -3.05
CA MET A 472 -23.82 -3.55 -3.06
C MET A 472 -23.21 -3.45 -4.47
N ILE A 473 -23.98 -3.69 -5.54
CA ILE A 473 -23.50 -3.62 -6.93
C ILE A 473 -22.93 -2.25 -7.30
N TRP A 474 -23.45 -1.18 -6.70
CA TRP A 474 -22.99 0.18 -6.96
C TRP A 474 -21.57 0.38 -6.43
N LEU A 475 -21.31 -0.07 -5.20
CA LEU A 475 -20.01 0.01 -4.58
C LEU A 475 -19.02 -0.97 -5.23
N THR A 476 -19.42 -2.23 -5.44
CA THR A 476 -18.59 -3.26 -6.06
C THR A 476 -18.21 -2.91 -7.51
N GLY A 477 -19.17 -2.42 -8.31
CA GLY A 477 -18.92 -2.00 -9.69
C GLY A 477 -17.98 -0.80 -9.78
N MET A 478 -18.12 0.17 -8.87
CA MET A 478 -17.18 1.29 -8.77
C MET A 478 -15.76 0.79 -8.42
N TYR A 479 -15.60 -0.10 -7.43
CA TYR A 479 -14.29 -0.68 -7.10
C TYR A 479 -13.65 -1.42 -8.28
N ALA A 480 -14.44 -2.11 -9.11
CA ALA A 480 -13.94 -2.76 -10.32
C ALA A 480 -13.40 -1.74 -11.33
N LEU A 481 -14.17 -0.68 -11.62
CA LEU A 481 -13.77 0.39 -12.53
C LEU A 481 -12.53 1.15 -12.03
N HIS A 482 -12.48 1.46 -10.73
CA HIS A 482 -11.32 2.10 -10.10
C HIS A 482 -10.07 1.22 -10.21
N THR A 483 -10.22 -0.08 -10.01
CA THR A 483 -9.11 -1.05 -10.14
C THR A 483 -8.62 -1.16 -11.58
N TRP A 484 -9.51 -1.14 -12.57
CA TRP A 484 -9.10 -1.05 -13.99
C TRP A 484 -8.35 0.24 -14.29
N GLY A 485 -8.75 1.34 -13.65
CA GLY A 485 -8.04 2.61 -13.71
C GLY A 485 -6.63 2.51 -13.12
N GLU A 486 -6.51 1.87 -11.95
CA GLU A 486 -5.23 1.61 -11.29
C GLU A 486 -4.30 0.75 -12.15
N LEU A 487 -4.81 -0.34 -12.72
CA LEU A 487 -4.05 -1.23 -13.61
C LEU A 487 -3.56 -0.54 -14.89
N SER A 488 -4.18 0.59 -15.25
CA SER A 488 -3.75 1.44 -16.38
C SER A 488 -2.67 2.45 -15.96
N LEU A 489 -2.67 2.94 -14.72
CA LEU A 489 -1.78 4.01 -14.22
C LEU A 489 -0.56 3.48 -13.43
N SER A 490 -0.77 2.53 -12.53
CA SER A 490 0.18 2.12 -11.49
C SER A 490 1.54 1.59 -12.03
N PRO A 491 1.59 0.78 -13.11
CA PRO A 491 2.87 0.28 -13.64
C PRO A 491 3.80 1.35 -14.23
N ILE A 492 3.32 2.59 -14.39
CA ILE A 492 3.96 3.60 -15.24
C ILE A 492 4.70 4.66 -14.43
N GLY A 493 4.18 5.03 -13.26
CA GLY A 493 4.64 6.18 -12.48
C GLY A 493 6.12 6.18 -12.15
N LEU A 494 6.56 5.22 -11.33
CA LEU A 494 7.95 5.08 -10.92
C LEU A 494 8.89 4.77 -12.11
N SER A 495 8.38 4.04 -13.11
CA SER A 495 9.12 3.75 -14.35
C SER A 495 9.45 5.03 -15.11
N LEU A 496 8.49 5.95 -15.21
CA LEU A 496 8.66 7.22 -15.91
C LEU A 496 9.64 8.14 -15.19
N VAL A 497 9.57 8.23 -13.85
CA VAL A 497 10.55 8.99 -13.07
C VAL A 497 11.97 8.45 -13.28
N ASN A 498 12.15 7.13 -13.16
CA ASN A 498 13.45 6.50 -13.36
C ASN A 498 14.00 6.70 -14.78
N LYS A 499 13.15 6.68 -15.81
CA LYS A 499 13.57 6.86 -17.21
C LYS A 499 13.90 8.30 -17.56
N LEU A 500 13.18 9.28 -16.99
CA LEU A 500 13.27 10.68 -17.40
C LEU A 500 14.19 11.52 -16.49
N ALA A 501 14.41 11.08 -15.24
CA ALA A 501 15.20 11.83 -14.29
C ALA A 501 16.69 11.88 -14.67
N PRO A 502 17.32 13.06 -14.75
CA PRO A 502 18.77 13.15 -14.85
C PRO A 502 19.41 12.63 -13.57
N PHE A 503 20.58 11.99 -13.70
CA PHE A 503 21.28 11.36 -12.58
C PHE A 503 21.48 12.30 -11.38
N LYS A 504 21.81 13.57 -11.65
CA LYS A 504 21.99 14.63 -10.63
C LYS A 504 20.76 14.84 -9.73
N PHE A 505 19.56 14.70 -10.28
CA PHE A 505 18.30 15.01 -9.57
C PHE A 505 17.40 13.80 -9.36
N ALA A 506 17.89 12.58 -9.62
CA ALA A 506 17.09 11.36 -9.53
C ALA A 506 16.37 11.22 -8.18
N SER A 507 17.08 11.40 -7.07
CA SER A 507 16.49 11.30 -5.72
C SER A 507 15.46 12.39 -5.43
N LEU A 508 15.68 13.63 -5.88
CA LEU A 508 14.72 14.72 -5.69
C LEU A 508 13.45 14.51 -6.52
N LEU A 509 13.57 13.99 -7.74
CA LEU A 509 12.42 13.69 -8.60
C LEU A 509 11.62 12.48 -8.10
N MET A 510 12.30 11.50 -7.50
CA MET A 510 11.64 10.45 -6.73
C MET A 510 10.89 11.02 -5.52
N ALA A 511 11.47 11.99 -4.81
CA ALA A 511 10.78 12.68 -3.72
C ALA A 511 9.53 13.43 -4.21
N VAL A 512 9.55 14.07 -5.38
CA VAL A 512 8.35 14.68 -6.00
C VAL A 512 7.24 13.65 -6.20
N TRP A 513 7.57 12.43 -6.64
CA TRP A 513 6.58 11.37 -6.79
C TRP A 513 5.95 10.95 -5.46
N PHE A 514 6.75 10.75 -4.41
CA PHE A 514 6.24 10.44 -3.07
C PHE A 514 5.44 11.59 -2.47
N LEU A 515 5.88 12.84 -2.67
CA LEU A 515 5.15 14.04 -2.26
C LEU A 515 3.80 14.15 -2.96
N ALA A 516 3.69 13.80 -4.24
CA ALA A 516 2.42 13.75 -4.94
C ALA A 516 1.45 12.73 -4.32
N ASN A 517 1.94 11.53 -3.94
CA ASN A 517 1.12 10.53 -3.25
C ASN A 517 0.71 10.99 -1.83
N ALA A 518 1.62 11.64 -1.10
CA ALA A 518 1.31 12.23 0.21
C ALA A 518 0.25 13.34 0.08
N ALA A 519 0.41 14.25 -0.89
CA ALA A 519 -0.56 15.30 -1.20
C ALA A 519 -1.91 14.75 -1.62
N ALA A 520 -1.93 13.69 -2.43
CA ALA A 520 -3.16 13.00 -2.81
C ALA A 520 -3.91 12.44 -1.61
N ASN A 521 -3.20 11.82 -0.67
CA ASN A 521 -3.78 11.25 0.54
C ASN A 521 -4.30 12.33 1.50
N LYS A 522 -3.56 13.44 1.68
CA LYS A 522 -4.04 14.59 2.45
C LYS A 522 -5.29 15.19 1.80
N LEU A 523 -5.27 15.36 0.47
CA LEU A 523 -6.43 15.85 -0.29
C LEU A 523 -7.61 14.87 -0.20
N ALA A 524 -7.37 13.57 -0.21
CA ALA A 524 -8.42 12.56 -0.02
C ALA A 524 -9.16 12.76 1.31
N GLY A 525 -8.42 12.99 2.40
CA GLY A 525 -9.02 13.29 3.71
C GLY A 525 -9.83 14.58 3.73
N VAL A 526 -9.30 15.64 3.11
CA VAL A 526 -10.01 16.93 2.98
C VAL A 526 -11.30 16.79 2.18
N LEU A 527 -11.26 16.08 1.04
CA LEU A 527 -12.45 15.83 0.22
C LEU A 527 -13.45 14.92 0.94
N SER A 528 -12.98 13.88 1.64
CA SER A 528 -13.83 12.98 2.43
C SER A 528 -14.52 13.71 3.59
N ALA A 529 -13.91 14.76 4.14
CA ALA A 529 -14.55 15.57 5.19
C ALA A 529 -15.78 16.34 4.70
N LEU A 530 -15.98 16.41 3.38
CA LEU A 530 -17.15 17.01 2.75
C LEU A 530 -18.30 16.02 2.56
N TYR A 531 -18.13 14.77 3.04
CA TYR A 531 -19.16 13.73 3.00
C TYR A 531 -20.48 14.28 3.59
N PRO A 532 -21.57 14.31 2.80
CA PRO A 532 -22.82 14.93 3.21
C PRO A 532 -23.42 14.28 4.45
N GLU A 533 -23.89 15.12 5.38
CA GLU A 533 -24.72 14.73 6.51
C GLU A 533 -26.08 15.41 6.39
N SER A 534 -27.14 14.76 6.88
CA SER A 534 -28.51 15.27 6.81
C SER A 534 -28.60 16.71 7.33
N GLY A 535 -29.10 17.63 6.48
CA GLY A 535 -29.29 19.03 6.83
C GLY A 535 -28.03 19.91 6.78
N LYS A 536 -26.87 19.39 6.35
CA LYS A 536 -25.64 20.17 6.18
C LYS A 536 -25.24 20.25 4.71
N THR A 537 -25.15 21.48 4.18
CA THR A 537 -24.58 21.72 2.85
C THR A 537 -23.09 21.96 2.99
N THR A 538 -22.27 21.18 2.27
CA THR A 538 -20.83 21.38 2.17
C THR A 538 -20.49 22.08 0.84
N SER A 539 -19.29 22.65 0.74
CA SER A 539 -18.85 23.24 -0.53
C SER A 539 -17.35 23.06 -0.76
N PHE A 540 -16.97 22.95 -2.02
CA PHE A 540 -15.58 22.89 -2.44
C PHE A 540 -15.39 23.73 -3.69
N LEU A 541 -14.53 24.76 -3.63
CA LEU A 541 -14.24 25.64 -4.78
C LEU A 541 -15.50 26.21 -5.45
N GLY A 542 -16.53 26.56 -4.66
CA GLY A 542 -17.80 27.09 -5.16
C GLY A 542 -18.82 26.05 -5.63
N TYR A 543 -18.46 24.77 -5.67
CA TYR A 543 -19.41 23.67 -5.91
C TYR A 543 -20.09 23.28 -4.60
N HIS A 544 -21.42 23.41 -4.53
CA HIS A 544 -22.22 23.06 -3.35
C HIS A 544 -22.66 21.60 -3.41
N MET A 545 -22.55 20.90 -2.29
CA MET A 545 -22.96 19.51 -2.13
C MET A 545 -24.01 19.41 -1.05
N THR A 546 -25.20 18.98 -1.45
CA THR A 546 -26.37 18.84 -0.56
C THR A 546 -26.70 17.38 -0.25
N ASN A 547 -26.20 16.45 -1.07
CA ASN A 547 -26.49 15.03 -0.99
C ASN A 547 -25.34 14.20 -1.58
N LEU A 548 -25.44 12.86 -1.48
CA LEU A 548 -24.41 11.93 -1.94
C LEU A 548 -24.22 11.94 -3.47
N TYR A 549 -25.27 12.27 -4.24
CA TYR A 549 -25.14 12.42 -5.68
C TYR A 549 -24.19 13.59 -6.02
N ASP A 550 -24.39 14.75 -5.40
CA ASP A 550 -23.50 15.90 -5.58
C ASP A 550 -22.06 15.56 -5.15
N PHE A 551 -21.92 14.88 -4.00
CA PHE A 551 -20.62 14.46 -3.49
C PHE A 551 -19.87 13.54 -4.47
N PHE A 552 -20.52 12.55 -5.07
CA PHE A 552 -19.87 11.71 -6.07
C PHE A 552 -19.62 12.45 -7.40
N MET A 553 -20.51 13.36 -7.79
CA MET A 553 -20.32 14.19 -8.98
C MET A 553 -19.10 15.12 -8.87
N LEU A 554 -18.69 15.52 -7.67
CA LEU A 554 -17.42 16.21 -7.45
C LEU A 554 -16.24 15.40 -8.02
N PHE A 555 -16.19 14.10 -7.72
CA PHE A 555 -15.12 13.22 -8.21
C PHE A 555 -15.24 12.91 -9.69
N VAL A 556 -16.47 12.82 -10.23
CA VAL A 556 -16.70 12.71 -11.69
C VAL A 556 -16.11 13.93 -12.40
N GLY A 557 -16.43 15.14 -11.93
CA GLY A 557 -15.91 16.38 -12.50
C GLY A 557 -14.38 16.49 -12.36
N MET A 558 -13.87 16.26 -11.15
CA MET A 558 -12.44 16.37 -10.85
C MET A 558 -11.58 15.38 -11.66
N ALA A 559 -11.90 14.09 -11.62
CA ALA A 559 -11.15 13.07 -12.36
C ALA A 559 -11.42 13.14 -13.87
N GLY A 560 -12.64 13.48 -14.29
CA GLY A 560 -13.01 13.63 -15.69
C GLY A 560 -12.30 14.80 -16.37
N VAL A 561 -12.29 15.99 -15.75
CA VAL A 561 -11.55 17.15 -16.27
C VAL A 561 -10.05 16.86 -16.28
N ALA A 562 -9.50 16.25 -15.22
CA ALA A 562 -8.10 15.85 -15.17
C ALA A 562 -7.73 14.87 -16.31
N SER A 563 -8.60 13.89 -16.57
CA SER A 563 -8.46 12.93 -17.68
C SER A 563 -8.43 13.65 -19.04
N LEU A 564 -9.40 14.53 -19.31
CA LEU A 564 -9.50 15.27 -20.57
C LEU A 564 -8.27 16.14 -20.81
N ILE A 565 -7.81 16.90 -19.80
CA ILE A 565 -6.63 17.74 -19.94
C ILE A 565 -5.39 16.88 -20.21
N LEU A 566 -5.17 15.79 -19.45
CA LEU A 566 -4.01 14.92 -19.65
C LEU A 566 -4.04 14.22 -21.01
N PHE A 567 -5.23 13.83 -21.47
CA PHE A 567 -5.43 13.26 -22.81
C PHE A 567 -5.00 14.26 -23.90
N LEU A 568 -5.43 15.53 -23.81
CA LEU A 568 -5.04 16.58 -24.75
C LEU A 568 -3.53 16.86 -24.71
N LEU A 569 -2.92 16.83 -23.51
CA LEU A 569 -1.48 17.04 -23.33
C LEU A 569 -0.62 15.84 -23.77
N THR A 570 -1.20 14.66 -23.98
CA THR A 570 -0.46 13.42 -24.23
C THR A 570 0.51 13.54 -25.42
N LYS A 571 0.09 14.13 -26.54
CA LYS A 571 0.97 14.30 -27.72
C LYS A 571 2.16 15.22 -27.42
N GLN A 572 1.96 16.27 -26.63
CA GLN A 572 3.00 17.20 -26.23
C GLN A 572 3.96 16.56 -25.23
N LEU A 573 3.43 15.87 -24.21
CA LEU A 573 4.23 15.16 -23.22
C LEU A 573 5.10 14.09 -23.88
N LYS A 574 4.56 13.32 -24.84
CA LYS A 574 5.33 12.35 -25.63
C LYS A 574 6.55 13.00 -26.30
N LYS A 575 6.37 14.17 -26.94
CA LYS A 575 7.47 14.91 -27.57
C LYS A 575 8.50 15.39 -26.56
N MET A 576 8.07 15.86 -25.39
CA MET A 576 8.95 16.34 -24.31
C MET A 576 9.76 15.22 -23.63
N MET A 577 9.30 13.97 -23.72
CA MET A 577 10.01 12.83 -23.14
C MET A 577 11.27 12.44 -23.92
N HIS A 578 11.32 12.69 -25.24
CA HIS A 578 12.44 12.32 -26.12
C HIS A 578 12.86 10.85 -25.97
N VAL A 579 11.88 9.93 -26.00
CA VAL A 579 12.09 8.48 -25.81
C VAL A 579 12.19 7.73 -27.15
N ASP A 580 11.69 8.30 -28.25
CA ASP A 580 11.74 7.72 -29.60
C ASP A 580 13.02 8.13 -30.38
N ALA A 581 14.02 8.71 -29.70
CA ALA A 581 15.25 9.25 -30.32
C ALA A 581 16.53 8.47 -29.98
N ALA A 582 16.39 7.22 -29.54
CA ALA A 582 17.51 6.32 -29.22
C ALA A 582 17.44 5.03 -30.03
#